data_AF-A0A2V9D743-F1
#
_entry.id   AF-A0A2V9D743-F1
#
_cell.length_a   1.000
_cell.length_b   1.000
_cell.length_c   1.000
_cell.angle_alpha   90.00
_cell.angle_beta   90.00
_cell.angle_gamma   90.00
#
_symmetry.space_group_name_H-M   'P 1'
#
loop_
_entity.id
_entity.type
_entity.pdbx_description
1 polymer ?
#
loop_
_entity_poly.entity_id
_entity_poly.type
_entity_poly.pdbx_seq_one_letter_code
_entity_poly.pdbx_strand_id
1 'polypeptide(L)'
;MVQPNLVRFEARQAQNGIPAVAIRDLLRAALRHRPDRIILGEIRGGEAFDLLQLLNTGHSGTLSTIHANSARQGLARFTSCVLQSGVDLPYRAIKANIGESLNVVIQIERRPGRRFISEVLNQRL
;
A
#
# COMPACT_ATOMS: atom_id res chain seq x y z
N MET A 1 -19.48 -9.03 10.05
CA MET A 1 -18.89 -9.03 11.42
C MET A 1 -18.37 -7.63 11.70
N VAL A 2 -18.75 -7.00 12.81
CA VAL A 2 -18.27 -5.67 13.19
C VAL A 2 -16.95 -5.85 13.95
N GLN A 3 -15.92 -5.09 13.61
CA GLN A 3 -14.68 -5.04 14.40
C GLN A 3 -14.80 -3.91 15.44
N PRO A 4 -15.01 -4.20 16.73
CA PRO A 4 -15.18 -3.17 17.76
C PRO A 4 -13.96 -2.24 17.92
N ASN A 5 -12.73 -2.74 17.76
CA ASN A 5 -11.53 -1.92 17.84
C ASN A 5 -11.08 -1.49 16.44
N LEU A 6 -11.73 -0.45 15.91
CA LEU A 6 -11.50 0.08 14.57
C LEU A 6 -11.43 1.60 14.60
N VAL A 7 -10.33 2.15 14.10
CA VAL A 7 -10.19 3.58 13.79
C VAL A 7 -10.19 3.74 12.27
N ARG A 8 -10.91 4.77 11.78
CA ARG A 8 -10.96 5.10 10.35
C ARG A 8 -10.30 6.44 10.12
N PHE A 9 -9.39 6.48 9.16
CA PHE A 9 -8.77 7.69 8.65
C PHE A 9 -9.24 7.94 7.23
N GLU A 10 -9.43 9.22 6.88
CA GLU A 10 -9.85 9.62 5.54
C GLU A 10 -8.95 10.73 5.02
N ALA A 11 -8.37 10.50 3.85
CA ALA A 11 -7.59 11.51 3.15
C ALA A 11 -8.54 12.48 2.45
N ARG A 12 -8.16 13.75 2.39
CA ARG A 12 -9.00 14.80 1.79
C ARG A 12 -8.12 15.79 1.04
N GLN A 13 -8.60 16.24 -0.12
CA GLN A 13 -8.00 17.36 -0.83
C GLN A 13 -8.22 18.66 -0.06
N ALA A 14 -7.46 19.71 -0.41
CA ALA A 14 -7.70 21.04 0.14
C ALA A 14 -9.07 21.57 -0.30
N GLN A 15 -9.77 22.26 0.60
CA GLN A 15 -11.10 22.81 0.35
C GLN A 15 -11.21 24.17 1.04
N ASN A 16 -11.50 25.25 0.30
CA ASN A 16 -11.83 26.60 0.81
C ASN A 16 -11.26 26.95 2.19
N GLY A 17 -9.94 27.19 2.26
CA GLY A 17 -9.25 27.58 3.50
C GLY A 17 -8.88 26.41 4.44
N ILE A 18 -9.31 25.20 4.14
CA ILE A 18 -8.98 23.99 4.90
C ILE A 18 -7.89 23.20 4.16
N PRO A 19 -6.75 22.88 4.80
CA PRO A 19 -5.65 22.18 4.17
C PRO A 19 -6.00 20.73 3.80
N ALA A 20 -5.25 20.20 2.84
CA ALA A 20 -5.29 18.80 2.47
C ALA A 20 -4.77 17.90 3.60
N VAL A 21 -5.25 16.67 3.63
CA VAL A 21 -4.74 15.59 4.48
C VAL A 21 -4.29 14.48 3.56
N ALA A 22 -2.98 14.26 3.44
CA ALA A 22 -2.44 13.26 2.54
C ALA A 22 -2.45 11.87 3.20
N ILE A 23 -2.47 10.83 2.36
CA ILE A 23 -2.41 9.44 2.83
C ILE A 23 -1.16 9.19 3.69
N ARG A 24 -0.01 9.78 3.32
CA ARG A 24 1.23 9.68 4.11
C ARG A 24 1.08 10.21 5.53
N ASP A 25 0.30 11.27 5.72
CA ASP A 25 0.09 11.88 7.03
C ASP A 25 -0.75 10.95 7.91
N LEU A 26 -1.76 10.32 7.30
CA LEU A 26 -2.63 9.34 7.95
C LEU A 26 -1.90 8.04 8.30
N LEU A 27 -1.00 7.55 7.43
CA LEU A 27 -0.17 6.38 7.74
C LEU A 27 0.73 6.66 8.96
N ARG A 28 1.39 7.83 8.99
CA ARG A 28 2.22 8.24 10.13
C ARG A 28 1.42 8.46 11.40
N ALA A 29 0.20 8.98 11.29
CA ALA A 29 -0.72 9.10 12.42
C ALA A 29 -1.12 7.71 12.93
N ALA A 30 -1.53 6.80 12.05
CA ALA A 30 -1.96 5.45 12.39
C ALA A 30 -0.92 4.68 13.21
N LEU A 31 0.37 4.83 12.89
CA LEU A 31 1.46 4.21 13.67
C LEU A 31 1.51 4.63 15.15
N ARG A 32 0.97 5.81 15.50
CA ARG A 32 0.87 6.29 16.89
C ARG A 32 -0.35 5.76 17.63
N HIS A 33 -1.26 5.06 16.95
CA HIS A 33 -2.45 4.45 17.55
C HIS A 33 -2.25 2.97 17.91
N ARG A 34 -1.00 2.47 17.89
CA ARG A 34 -0.65 1.06 18.16
C ARG A 34 -1.55 0.08 17.37
N PRO A 35 -1.59 0.18 16.03
CA PRO A 35 -2.47 -0.66 15.23
C PRO A 35 -1.93 -2.08 15.15
N ASP A 36 -2.80 -3.09 15.32
CA ASP A 36 -2.43 -4.48 15.06
C ASP A 36 -2.34 -4.78 13.56
N ARG A 37 -3.16 -4.09 12.75
CA ARG A 37 -3.18 -4.20 11.28
C ARG A 37 -3.56 -2.87 10.67
N ILE A 38 -3.02 -2.61 9.47
CA ILE A 38 -3.36 -1.42 8.69
C ILE A 38 -3.94 -1.87 7.35
N ILE A 39 -5.14 -1.38 7.04
CA ILE A 39 -5.75 -1.54 5.73
C ILE A 39 -5.69 -0.19 5.05
N LEU A 40 -4.75 -0.06 4.12
CA LEU A 40 -4.70 1.10 3.24
C LEU A 40 -5.65 0.85 2.06
N GLY A 41 -6.47 1.84 1.70
CA GLY A 41 -7.44 1.68 0.62
C GLY A 41 -6.77 1.39 -0.73
N GLU A 42 -6.03 2.37 -1.25
CA GLU A 42 -5.40 2.29 -2.56
C GLU A 42 -4.11 3.11 -2.59
N ILE A 43 -3.07 2.55 -3.22
CA ILE A 43 -1.81 3.25 -3.52
C ILE A 43 -1.93 3.94 -4.88
N ARG A 44 -1.66 5.25 -4.88
CA ARG A 44 -1.71 6.14 -6.05
C ARG A 44 -0.40 6.86 -6.32
N GLY A 45 0.51 6.99 -5.35
CA GLY A 45 1.77 7.72 -5.52
C GLY A 45 2.78 7.51 -4.40
N GLY A 46 3.49 8.58 -4.03
CA GLY A 46 4.64 8.57 -3.14
C GLY A 46 4.41 7.99 -1.74
N GLU A 47 3.18 7.88 -1.27
CA GLU A 47 2.82 7.17 -0.02
C GLU A 47 3.21 5.69 -0.04
N ALA A 48 3.46 5.11 -1.22
CA ALA A 48 4.03 3.78 -1.36
C ALA A 48 5.35 3.62 -0.61
N PHE A 49 6.16 4.67 -0.52
CA PHE A 49 7.38 4.64 0.29
C PHE A 49 7.07 4.53 1.78
N ASP A 50 6.14 5.34 2.30
CA ASP A 50 5.72 5.27 3.70
C ASP A 50 5.14 3.88 4.03
N LEU A 51 4.36 3.30 3.11
CA LEU A 51 3.88 1.93 3.23
C LEU A 51 5.02 0.90 3.23
N LEU A 52 6.01 1.04 2.35
CA LEU A 52 7.15 0.13 2.30
C LEU A 52 7.97 0.18 3.60
N GLN A 53 8.20 1.38 4.15
CA GLN A 53 8.86 1.55 5.45
C GLN A 53 8.05 0.92 6.59
N LEU A 54 6.72 1.04 6.52
CA LEU A 54 5.82 0.43 7.48
C LEU A 54 5.88 -1.10 7.46
N LEU A 55 5.92 -1.70 6.27
CA LEU A 55 6.08 -3.14 6.09
C LEU A 55 7.43 -3.64 6.64
N ASN A 56 8.52 -2.90 6.39
CA ASN A 56 9.86 -3.22 6.89
C ASN A 56 9.98 -3.15 8.43
N THR A 57 9.10 -2.42 9.12
CA THR A 57 9.18 -2.20 10.58
C THR A 57 8.30 -3.14 11.39
N GLY A 58 7.80 -4.23 10.78
CA GLY A 58 7.14 -5.31 11.50
C GLY A 58 5.62 -5.17 11.65
N HIS A 59 4.97 -4.28 10.89
CA HIS A 59 3.50 -4.16 10.86
C HIS A 59 2.87 -5.26 9.99
N SER A 60 3.00 -6.50 10.48
CA SER A 60 2.48 -7.70 9.83
C SER A 60 0.95 -7.63 9.64
N GLY A 61 0.45 -8.20 8.55
CA GLY A 61 -0.98 -8.18 8.24
C GLY A 61 -1.51 -6.87 7.64
N THR A 62 -0.62 -5.99 7.19
CA THR A 62 -0.96 -4.82 6.39
C THR A 62 -1.46 -5.22 5.00
N LEU A 63 -2.50 -4.55 4.51
CA LEU A 63 -3.09 -4.78 3.19
C LEU A 63 -3.28 -3.46 2.45
N SER A 64 -3.07 -3.49 1.13
CA SER A 64 -3.44 -2.38 0.25
C SER A 64 -3.86 -2.88 -1.12
N THR A 65 -4.47 -1.99 -1.92
CA THR A 65 -4.74 -2.24 -3.34
C THR A 65 -3.91 -1.31 -4.23
N ILE A 66 -3.69 -1.72 -5.47
CA ILE A 66 -3.04 -0.93 -6.51
C ILE A 66 -3.56 -1.36 -7.88
N HIS A 67 -3.79 -0.42 -8.79
CA HIS A 67 -4.25 -0.74 -10.14
C HIS A 67 -3.13 -1.29 -11.02
N ALA A 68 -3.31 -2.51 -11.53
CA ALA A 68 -2.42 -3.11 -12.52
C ALA A 68 -3.14 -4.16 -13.35
N ASN A 69 -2.59 -4.53 -14.51
CA ASN A 69 -3.18 -5.57 -15.37
C ASN A 69 -2.64 -6.98 -15.09
N SER A 70 -1.61 -7.11 -14.25
CA SER A 70 -1.07 -8.39 -13.77
C SER A 70 -0.38 -8.20 -12.43
N ALA A 71 -0.09 -9.28 -11.70
CA ALA A 71 0.58 -9.18 -10.41
C ALA A 71 2.01 -8.62 -10.56
N ARG A 72 2.72 -9.00 -11.65
CA ARG A 72 4.05 -8.45 -11.98
C ARG A 72 3.98 -6.95 -12.28
N GLN A 73 2.98 -6.50 -13.03
CA GLN A 73 2.78 -5.07 -13.28
C GLN A 73 2.42 -4.32 -11.99
N GLY A 74 1.72 -4.97 -11.06
CA GLY A 74 1.45 -4.43 -9.71
C GLY A 74 2.73 -4.12 -8.94
N LEU A 75 3.67 -5.07 -8.91
CA LEU A 75 5.00 -4.86 -8.29
C LEU A 75 5.79 -3.73 -8.97
N ALA A 76 5.80 -3.69 -10.30
CA ALA A 76 6.48 -2.63 -11.05
C ALA A 76 5.86 -1.26 -10.74
N ARG A 77 4.52 -1.17 -10.69
CA ARG A 77 3.82 0.06 -10.33
C ARG A 77 4.08 0.47 -8.89
N PHE A 78 4.09 -0.47 -7.95
CA PHE A 78 4.43 -0.18 -6.55
C PHE A 78 5.83 0.41 -6.45
N THR A 79 6.81 -0.17 -7.18
CA THR A 79 8.17 0.35 -7.27
C THR A 79 8.20 1.79 -7.83
N SER A 80 7.46 2.06 -8.90
CA SER A 80 7.34 3.42 -9.46
C SER A 80 6.71 4.41 -8.49
N CYS A 81 5.69 4.00 -7.74
CA CYS A 81 5.07 4.82 -6.70
C CYS A 81 6.07 5.14 -5.56
N VAL A 82 6.94 4.19 -5.18
CA VAL A 82 8.02 4.45 -4.20
C VAL A 82 8.98 5.51 -4.73
N LEU A 83 9.38 5.44 -6.01
CA LEU A 83 10.25 6.45 -6.64
C LEU A 83 9.62 7.85 -6.67
N GLN A 84 8.29 7.95 -6.74
CA GLN A 84 7.57 9.23 -6.69
C GLN A 84 7.55 9.88 -5.31
N SER A 85 8.06 9.21 -4.26
CA SER A 85 8.10 9.77 -2.91
C SER A 85 9.02 10.98 -2.76
N GLY A 86 9.97 11.15 -3.70
CA GLY A 86 11.03 12.15 -3.63
C GLY A 86 12.22 11.73 -2.77
N VAL A 87 12.19 10.51 -2.20
CA VAL A 87 13.32 9.93 -1.47
C VAL A 87 14.27 9.29 -2.46
N ASP A 88 15.55 9.68 -2.41
CA ASP A 88 16.58 9.09 -3.25
C ASP A 88 17.08 7.78 -2.64
N LEU A 89 16.60 6.67 -3.20
CA LEU A 89 17.05 5.33 -2.87
C LEU A 89 17.50 4.63 -4.15
N PRO A 90 18.64 3.91 -4.12
CA PRO A 90 19.06 3.10 -5.26
C PRO A 90 17.94 2.13 -5.64
N TYR A 91 17.62 2.05 -6.94
CA TYR A 91 16.56 1.17 -7.44
C TYR A 91 16.71 -0.29 -6.98
N ARG A 92 17.96 -0.76 -6.84
CA ARG A 92 18.28 -2.10 -6.29
C ARG A 92 17.79 -2.26 -4.84
N ALA A 93 17.92 -1.23 -4.01
CA ALA A 93 17.50 -1.26 -2.61
C ALA A 93 15.98 -1.25 -2.50
N ILE A 94 15.28 -0.46 -3.34
CA ILE A 94 13.82 -0.48 -3.40
C ILE A 94 13.32 -1.89 -3.75
N LYS A 95 13.86 -2.52 -4.79
CA LYS A 95 13.47 -3.89 -5.17
C LYS A 95 13.77 -4.92 -4.07
N ALA A 96 14.91 -4.81 -3.39
CA ALA A 96 15.26 -5.69 -2.28
C ALA A 96 14.25 -5.54 -1.14
N ASN A 97 13.98 -4.31 -0.69
CA ASN A 97 13.01 -4.02 0.36
C ASN A 97 11.60 -4.53 0.01
N ILE A 98 11.15 -4.28 -1.23
CA ILE A 98 9.84 -4.80 -1.70
C ILE A 98 9.82 -6.32 -1.61
N GLY A 99 10.92 -6.99 -1.99
CA GLY A 99 10.99 -8.44 -1.99
C GLY A 99 11.06 -9.09 -0.61
N GLU A 100 11.54 -8.36 0.40
CA GLU A 100 11.55 -8.79 1.80
C GLU A 100 10.22 -8.49 2.51
N SER A 101 9.56 -7.39 2.14
CA SER A 101 8.36 -6.88 2.81
C SER A 101 7.04 -7.44 2.30
N LEU A 102 6.91 -7.77 1.01
CA LEU A 102 5.65 -8.25 0.43
C LEU A 102 5.58 -9.77 0.46
N ASN A 103 4.53 -10.32 1.08
CA ASN A 103 4.36 -11.78 1.14
C ASN A 103 3.53 -12.32 -0.02
N VAL A 104 2.47 -11.61 -0.40
CA VAL A 104 1.50 -12.08 -1.39
C VAL A 104 1.02 -10.92 -2.25
N VAL A 105 0.95 -11.13 -3.57
CA VAL A 105 0.26 -10.25 -4.52
C VAL A 105 -0.85 -11.05 -5.18
N ILE A 106 -2.09 -10.58 -5.03
CA ILE A 106 -3.28 -11.20 -5.62
C ILE A 106 -3.77 -10.30 -6.75
N GLN A 107 -3.73 -10.79 -7.98
CA GLN A 107 -4.34 -10.09 -9.11
C GLN A 107 -5.81 -10.49 -9.22
N ILE A 108 -6.68 -9.48 -9.30
CA ILE A 108 -8.10 -9.67 -9.54
C ILE A 108 -8.43 -9.13 -10.93
N GLU A 109 -8.96 -10.00 -11.78
CA GLU A 109 -9.41 -9.69 -13.13
C GLU A 109 -10.93 -9.68 -13.18
N ARG A 110 -11.50 -8.79 -14.02
CA ARG A 110 -12.93 -8.82 -14.35
C ARG A 110 -13.09 -9.45 -15.74
N ARG A 111 -13.69 -10.63 -15.78
CA ARG A 111 -14.20 -11.28 -16.99
C ARG A 111 -15.71 -11.01 -17.05
N PRO A 112 -16.43 -11.21 -18.17
CA PRO A 112 -17.80 -10.70 -18.37
C PRO A 112 -18.69 -10.78 -17.12
N GLY A 113 -18.89 -9.61 -16.48
CA GLY A 113 -19.69 -9.43 -15.25
C GLY A 113 -19.12 -9.97 -13.93
N ARG A 114 -18.06 -10.79 -13.94
CA ARG A 114 -17.58 -11.56 -12.77
C ARG A 114 -16.11 -11.30 -12.47
N ARG A 115 -15.75 -11.28 -11.19
CA ARG A 115 -14.36 -11.13 -10.72
C ARG A 115 -13.75 -12.50 -10.45
N PHE A 116 -12.48 -12.65 -10.83
CA PHE A 116 -11.70 -13.85 -10.61
C PHE A 116 -10.32 -13.49 -10.10
N ILE A 117 -9.74 -14.34 -9.27
CA ILE A 117 -8.31 -14.29 -8.98
C ILE A 117 -7.62 -14.87 -10.22
N SER A 118 -6.89 -14.03 -10.96
CA SER A 118 -6.19 -14.46 -12.19
C SER A 118 -4.77 -14.91 -11.91
N GLU A 119 -4.10 -14.30 -10.93
CA GLU A 119 -2.74 -14.64 -10.52
C GLU A 119 -2.61 -14.51 -9.00
N VAL A 120 -1.81 -15.40 -8.40
CA VAL A 120 -1.34 -15.28 -7.02
C VAL A 120 0.19 -15.42 -7.06
N LEU A 121 0.89 -14.34 -6.76
CA LEU A 121 2.34 -14.38 -6.54
C LEU A 121 2.58 -14.48 -5.04
N ASN A 122 3.22 -15.56 -4.62
CA ASN A 122 3.71 -15.71 -3.27
C ASN A 122 5.21 -15.46 -3.26
N GLN A 123 5.63 -14.48 -2.49
CA GLN A 123 7.03 -14.36 -2.10
C GLN A 123 7.23 -15.28 -0.90
N ARG A 124 7.62 -16.51 -1.19
CA ARG A 124 8.26 -17.36 -0.18
C ARG A 124 9.74 -16.98 -0.17
N LEU A 125 10.25 -16.65 1.01
CA LEU A 125 11.67 -16.68 1.32
C LEU A 125 12.27 -18.03 0.92
#